data_AF-A0AAD5LH96-F1
#
_entry.id   AF-A0AAD5LH96-F1
#
_cell.length_a   1.000
_cell.length_b   1.000
_cell.length_c   1.000
_cell.angle_alpha   90.00
_cell.angle_beta   90.00
_cell.angle_gamma   90.00
#
_symmetry.space_group_name_H-M   'P 1'
#
loop_
_entity.id
_entity.type
_entity.pdbx_description
1 polymer ?
#
loop_
_entity_poly.entity_id
_entity_poly.type
_entity_poly.pdbx_seq_one_letter_code
_entity_poly.pdbx_strand_id
1 'polypeptide(L)'
;MGRCAIYNLPFGWQGFAYVSCIWRHRNVKKIVTVFTLTAFLYVTLLLSQNGFYDEQLRARNLGLKINIIKWVAPGDAERSDSSRRIFFHETSERGDLSLRQTCTVESAARHNPDRPVQVFMTADRLDYSSPWLEVLQHYANVSIIVMDPKSYFANTPLEHWYNEGEWRNSMHKIVHLSDYIRVLTLLKGGGMYMDLDYVTIKRLDEERLWNFVLFETGDMKLLTNSVVHLERGHRLIDEMIQRLVKYYDPNEYMWHGPSMISHIMSKNCGVKRGQPDSNNCTDVRLLPHDYFAPISNTEWEVLFSNATDEQLARLKNSSYGVHCWSGKSNGEHLRVHSNQLYAVLAREHCPHTVALGSADYLA
;
A
#
# COMPACT_ATOMS: atom_id res chain seq x y z
N MET A 1 -16.69 -65.61 -7.36
CA MET A 1 -16.53 -65.66 -5.90
C MET A 1 -15.26 -66.45 -5.56
N GLY A 2 -14.13 -65.78 -5.35
CA GLY A 2 -12.93 -66.44 -4.83
C GLY A 2 -13.03 -66.51 -3.31
N ARG A 3 -13.27 -67.70 -2.75
CA ARG A 3 -13.38 -67.88 -1.29
C ARG A 3 -12.00 -67.69 -0.65
N CYS A 4 -11.83 -66.68 0.20
CA CYS A 4 -10.71 -66.61 1.13
C CYS A 4 -10.88 -67.74 2.15
N ALA A 5 -10.21 -68.87 1.94
CA ALA A 5 -10.21 -69.97 2.89
C ALA A 5 -9.25 -69.62 4.03
N ILE A 6 -9.79 -69.22 5.17
CA ILE A 6 -9.05 -68.95 6.41
C ILE A 6 -9.36 -70.10 7.35
N TYR A 7 -8.65 -71.23 7.19
CA TYR A 7 -8.77 -72.35 8.12
C TYR A 7 -7.42 -72.57 8.81
N ASN A 8 -7.46 -72.65 10.15
CA ASN A 8 -6.35 -72.92 11.08
C ASN A 8 -5.28 -71.81 11.24
N LEU A 9 -5.68 -70.57 11.54
CA LEU A 9 -4.75 -69.53 12.03
C LEU A 9 -4.95 -69.26 13.53
N PRO A 10 -3.86 -69.14 14.33
CA PRO A 10 -3.94 -68.86 15.77
C PRO A 10 -4.70 -67.56 16.07
N PHE A 11 -5.41 -67.53 17.21
CA PHE A 11 -6.16 -66.36 17.68
C PHE A 11 -5.21 -65.14 17.77
N GLY A 12 -5.47 -64.10 16.96
CA GLY A 12 -4.63 -62.90 16.83
C GLY A 12 -4.09 -62.64 15.41
N TRP A 13 -3.87 -63.69 14.61
CA TRP A 13 -3.32 -63.55 13.23
C TRP A 13 -4.41 -63.52 12.14
N GLN A 14 -5.65 -63.85 12.51
CA GLN A 14 -6.78 -63.90 11.60
C GLN A 14 -7.10 -62.52 10.99
N GLY A 15 -6.93 -61.42 11.74
CA GLY A 15 -7.12 -60.06 11.23
C GLY A 15 -6.13 -59.68 10.12
N PHE A 16 -4.84 -60.00 10.29
CA PHE A 16 -3.82 -59.74 9.27
C PHE A 16 -4.02 -60.58 8.00
N ALA A 17 -4.42 -61.85 8.15
CA ALA A 17 -4.75 -62.71 7.02
C ALA A 17 -6.00 -62.22 6.26
N TYR A 18 -6.99 -61.70 6.97
CA TYR A 18 -8.20 -61.11 6.38
C TYR A 18 -7.87 -59.87 5.56
N VAL A 19 -7.08 -58.95 6.13
CA VAL A 19 -6.61 -57.73 5.44
C VAL A 19 -5.75 -58.10 4.22
N SER A 20 -4.83 -59.05 4.35
CA SER A 20 -3.99 -59.55 3.24
C SER A 20 -4.81 -60.17 2.10
N CYS A 21 -5.86 -60.95 2.42
CA CYS A 21 -6.73 -61.55 1.40
C CYS A 21 -7.59 -60.51 0.67
N ILE A 22 -8.15 -59.55 1.42
CA ILE A 22 -8.85 -58.39 0.85
C ILE A 22 -7.91 -57.61 -0.07
N TRP A 23 -6.66 -57.39 0.34
CA TRP A 23 -5.65 -56.70 -0.45
C TRP A 23 -5.24 -57.45 -1.72
N ARG A 24 -5.29 -58.79 -1.74
CA ARG A 24 -5.05 -59.61 -2.94
C ARG A 24 -6.18 -59.57 -3.95
N HIS A 25 -7.37 -59.12 -3.56
CA HIS A 25 -8.50 -59.02 -4.47
C HIS A 25 -8.26 -57.90 -5.49
N ARG A 26 -8.23 -58.25 -6.78
CA ARG A 26 -7.87 -57.32 -7.88
C ARG A 26 -8.75 -56.05 -7.90
N ASN A 27 -10.00 -56.16 -7.45
CA ASN A 27 -10.92 -55.02 -7.35
C ASN A 27 -10.57 -54.08 -6.18
N VAL A 28 -10.07 -54.60 -5.06
CA VAL A 28 -9.67 -53.76 -3.91
C VAL A 28 -8.41 -52.96 -4.26
N LYS A 29 -7.42 -53.59 -4.90
CA LYS A 29 -6.24 -52.86 -5.42
C LYS A 29 -6.65 -51.76 -6.38
N LYS A 30 -7.54 -52.07 -7.34
CA LYS A 30 -8.06 -51.05 -8.28
C LYS A 30 -8.79 -49.91 -7.57
N ILE A 31 -9.64 -50.20 -6.59
CA ILE A 31 -10.38 -49.19 -5.81
C ILE A 31 -9.40 -48.30 -5.04
N VAL A 32 -8.44 -48.88 -4.34
CA VAL A 32 -7.42 -48.11 -3.59
C VAL A 32 -6.58 -47.26 -4.55
N THR A 33 -6.12 -47.82 -5.68
CA THR A 33 -5.36 -47.07 -6.69
C THR A 33 -6.17 -45.91 -7.27
N VAL A 34 -7.44 -46.13 -7.64
CA VAL A 34 -8.32 -45.06 -8.13
C VAL A 34 -8.49 -43.99 -7.06
N PHE A 35 -8.78 -44.37 -5.81
CA PHE A 35 -8.95 -43.42 -4.71
C PHE A 35 -7.68 -42.59 -4.45
N THR A 36 -6.51 -43.22 -4.46
CA THR A 36 -5.22 -42.52 -4.31
C THR A 36 -4.94 -41.58 -5.49
N LEU A 37 -5.26 -42.00 -6.72
CA LEU A 37 -5.08 -41.15 -7.91
C LEU A 37 -6.05 -39.98 -7.88
N THR A 38 -7.31 -40.18 -7.48
CA THR A 38 -8.28 -39.09 -7.35
C THR A 38 -7.92 -38.15 -6.20
N ALA A 39 -7.42 -38.66 -5.07
CA ALA A 39 -6.95 -37.83 -3.97
C ALA A 39 -5.70 -37.03 -4.38
N PHE A 40 -4.76 -37.64 -5.10
CA PHE A 40 -3.60 -36.94 -5.66
C PHE A 40 -4.02 -35.90 -6.69
N LEU A 41 -4.97 -36.21 -7.58
CA LEU A 41 -5.52 -35.26 -8.55
C LEU A 41 -6.24 -34.09 -7.84
N TYR A 42 -6.99 -34.38 -6.78
CA TYR A 42 -7.68 -33.37 -5.99
C TYR A 42 -6.70 -32.48 -5.22
N VAL A 43 -5.67 -33.06 -4.60
CA VAL A 43 -4.61 -32.30 -3.91
C VAL A 43 -3.80 -31.48 -4.92
N THR A 44 -3.46 -32.01 -6.09
CA THR A 44 -2.79 -31.24 -7.15
C THR A 44 -3.68 -30.15 -7.72
N LEU A 45 -4.99 -30.40 -7.87
CA LEU A 45 -5.97 -29.37 -8.25
C LEU A 45 -6.09 -28.29 -7.17
N LEU A 46 -6.15 -28.64 -5.88
CA LEU A 46 -6.13 -27.70 -4.76
C LEU A 46 -4.82 -26.91 -4.69
N LEU A 47 -3.68 -27.57 -4.90
CA LEU A 47 -2.37 -26.91 -4.98
C LEU A 47 -2.22 -26.05 -6.22
N SER A 48 -2.92 -26.37 -7.33
CA SER A 48 -2.99 -25.54 -8.53
C SER A 48 -3.98 -24.38 -8.41
N GLN A 49 -5.06 -24.52 -7.63
CA GLN A 49 -5.98 -23.45 -7.28
C GLN A 49 -5.34 -22.49 -6.25
N ASN A 50 -4.48 -23.01 -5.38
CA ASN A 50 -3.52 -22.24 -4.59
C ASN A 50 -2.26 -21.86 -5.39
N GLY A 51 -2.18 -22.28 -6.65
CA GLY A 51 -1.09 -21.99 -7.56
C GLY A 51 -1.23 -20.55 -8.04
N PHE A 52 -0.39 -19.68 -7.49
CA PHE A 52 -0.06 -18.34 -8.00
C PHE A 52 -1.11 -17.72 -8.92
N TYR A 53 -2.14 -17.09 -8.34
CA TYR A 53 -2.97 -16.14 -9.09
C TYR A 53 -2.06 -15.06 -9.67
N ASP A 54 -1.94 -15.05 -10.99
CA ASP A 54 -1.16 -14.07 -11.74
C ASP A 54 -2.10 -12.92 -12.14
N GLU A 55 -2.07 -11.86 -11.35
CA GLU A 55 -2.86 -10.65 -11.58
C GLU A 55 -2.48 -9.97 -12.91
N GLN A 56 -1.22 -10.04 -13.33
CA GLN A 56 -0.80 -9.48 -14.61
C GLN A 56 -1.43 -10.24 -15.78
N LEU A 57 -1.47 -11.57 -15.72
CA LEU A 57 -2.14 -12.40 -16.72
C LEU A 57 -3.64 -12.11 -16.75
N ARG A 58 -4.27 -11.98 -15.59
CA ARG A 58 -5.70 -11.65 -15.49
C ARG A 58 -6.03 -10.30 -16.12
N ALA A 59 -5.25 -9.26 -15.82
CA ALA A 59 -5.42 -7.95 -16.41
C ALA A 59 -5.29 -7.98 -17.95
N ARG A 60 -4.29 -8.71 -18.48
CA ARG A 60 -4.11 -8.87 -19.93
C ARG A 60 -5.28 -9.59 -20.59
N ASN A 61 -5.84 -10.62 -19.95
CA ASN A 61 -7.02 -11.33 -20.46
C ASN A 61 -8.26 -10.43 -20.53
N LEU A 62 -8.33 -9.40 -19.68
CA LEU A 62 -9.37 -8.37 -19.71
C LEU A 62 -9.03 -7.21 -20.66
N GLY A 63 -7.91 -7.27 -21.38
CA GLY A 63 -7.47 -6.23 -22.32
C GLY A 63 -6.81 -5.01 -21.68
N LEU A 64 -6.52 -5.05 -20.37
CA LEU A 64 -5.86 -3.97 -19.66
C LEU A 64 -4.34 -3.94 -19.96
N LYS A 65 -3.79 -2.73 -20.08
CA LYS A 65 -2.36 -2.49 -20.32
C LYS A 65 -1.57 -2.11 -19.07
N ILE A 66 -2.21 -2.14 -17.90
CA ILE A 66 -1.58 -1.81 -16.62
C ILE A 66 -0.48 -2.82 -16.27
N ASN A 67 0.63 -2.30 -15.75
CA ASN A 67 1.71 -3.12 -15.21
C ASN A 67 1.37 -3.53 -13.77
N ILE A 68 1.22 -4.83 -13.54
CA ILE A 68 0.99 -5.41 -12.22
C ILE A 68 2.15 -6.34 -11.89
N ILE A 69 2.80 -6.07 -10.76
CA ILE A 69 3.97 -6.78 -10.29
C ILE A 69 3.58 -7.50 -9.00
N LYS A 70 3.74 -8.82 -8.97
CA LYS A 70 3.74 -9.54 -7.70
C LYS A 70 5.07 -9.26 -7.01
N TRP A 71 5.03 -8.62 -5.85
CA TRP A 71 6.24 -8.39 -5.07
C TRP A 71 6.83 -9.72 -4.63
N VAL A 72 8.14 -9.84 -4.82
CA VAL A 72 8.96 -10.94 -4.34
C VAL A 72 10.18 -10.34 -3.67
N ALA A 73 10.69 -11.00 -2.64
CA ALA A 73 11.91 -10.56 -1.98
C ALA A 73 13.04 -10.48 -3.03
N PRO A 74 13.69 -9.32 -3.19
CA PRO A 74 14.73 -9.18 -4.19
C PRO A 74 15.86 -10.19 -3.90
N GLY A 75 16.29 -10.93 -4.91
CA GLY A 75 17.60 -11.58 -4.89
C GLY A 75 18.71 -10.53 -4.87
N ASP A 76 19.94 -10.91 -4.56
CA ASP A 76 21.08 -9.99 -4.37
C ASP A 76 21.39 -9.02 -5.55
N ALA A 77 20.71 -9.14 -6.69
CA ALA A 77 21.05 -8.50 -7.96
C ALA A 77 20.13 -7.35 -8.45
N GLU A 78 18.97 -7.06 -7.84
CA GLU A 78 18.11 -5.95 -8.30
C GLU A 78 18.19 -4.74 -7.36
N ARG A 79 19.21 -3.91 -7.58
CA ARG A 79 19.40 -2.62 -6.88
C ARG A 79 19.41 -1.49 -7.92
N SER A 80 18.28 -1.22 -8.55
CA SER A 80 18.09 0.00 -9.35
C SER A 80 17.92 1.21 -8.42
N ASP A 81 18.22 2.42 -8.90
CA ASP A 81 18.01 3.66 -8.14
C ASP A 81 16.51 3.92 -7.90
N SER A 82 16.01 3.39 -6.78
CA SER A 82 14.63 3.51 -6.33
C SER A 82 14.34 4.82 -5.60
N SER A 83 15.31 5.75 -5.48
CA SER A 83 15.11 7.01 -4.75
C SER A 83 14.24 8.00 -5.54
N ARG A 84 14.18 7.90 -6.87
CA ARG A 84 13.36 8.80 -7.69
C ARG A 84 11.87 8.44 -7.74
N ARG A 85 11.49 7.24 -7.30
CA ARG A 85 10.10 6.76 -7.37
C ARG A 85 9.17 7.55 -6.45
N ILE A 86 7.90 7.60 -6.83
CA ILE A 86 6.79 7.98 -5.95
C ILE A 86 6.06 6.68 -5.60
N PHE A 87 5.71 6.48 -4.34
CA PHE A 87 4.96 5.30 -3.96
C PHE A 87 3.86 5.59 -2.95
N PHE A 88 2.80 4.78 -3.05
CA PHE A 88 1.59 4.81 -2.25
C PHE A 88 1.34 3.43 -1.64
N HIS A 89 0.57 3.38 -0.56
CA HIS A 89 0.14 2.14 0.08
C HIS A 89 -1.37 2.11 0.29
N GLU A 90 -2.02 1.07 -0.21
CA GLU A 90 -3.35 0.64 0.22
C GLU A 90 -3.16 -0.52 1.21
N THR A 91 -3.58 -0.32 2.46
CA THR A 91 -3.35 -1.26 3.59
C THR A 91 -4.63 -1.75 4.25
N SER A 92 -5.79 -1.40 3.71
CA SER A 92 -7.09 -1.84 4.23
C SER A 92 -7.52 -3.20 3.69
N GLU A 93 -6.66 -3.87 2.91
CA GLU A 93 -6.92 -5.15 2.25
C GLU A 93 -7.97 -5.06 1.13
N ARG A 94 -8.27 -3.85 0.66
CA ARG A 94 -9.16 -3.64 -0.48
C ARG A 94 -8.44 -4.00 -1.77
N GLY A 95 -9.13 -4.72 -2.65
CA GLY A 95 -8.63 -5.08 -3.97
C GLY A 95 -8.60 -3.91 -4.97
N ASP A 96 -9.11 -2.74 -4.59
CA ASP A 96 -9.21 -1.55 -5.43
C ASP A 96 -8.87 -0.25 -4.70
N LEU A 97 -8.85 0.83 -5.48
CA LEU A 97 -8.81 2.20 -4.99
C LEU A 97 -10.18 2.86 -5.18
N SER A 98 -10.59 3.66 -4.19
CA SER A 98 -11.71 4.59 -4.37
C SER A 98 -11.40 5.58 -5.49
N LEU A 99 -12.41 6.27 -6.02
CA LEU A 99 -12.15 7.28 -7.06
C LEU A 99 -11.28 8.43 -6.55
N ARG A 100 -11.39 8.82 -5.27
CA ARG A 100 -10.49 9.83 -4.68
C ARG A 100 -9.04 9.35 -4.66
N GLN A 101 -8.83 8.12 -4.22
CA GLN A 101 -7.51 7.50 -4.18
C GLN A 101 -6.94 7.29 -5.59
N THR A 102 -7.80 6.94 -6.55
CA THR A 102 -7.44 6.82 -7.97
C THR A 102 -6.99 8.17 -8.53
N CYS A 103 -7.70 9.26 -8.22
CA CYS A 103 -7.30 10.62 -8.57
C CYS A 103 -5.94 11.00 -7.96
N THR A 104 -5.65 10.57 -6.73
CA THR A 104 -4.32 10.77 -6.14
C THR A 104 -3.21 10.16 -6.99
N VAL A 105 -3.35 8.90 -7.39
CA VAL A 105 -2.35 8.23 -8.22
C VAL A 105 -2.30 8.83 -9.63
N GLU A 106 -3.46 9.09 -10.24
CA GLU A 106 -3.57 9.69 -11.56
C GLU A 106 -2.88 11.06 -11.63
N SER A 107 -3.19 11.95 -10.70
CA SER A 107 -2.61 13.29 -10.67
C SER A 107 -1.10 13.25 -10.47
N ALA A 108 -0.60 12.39 -9.57
CA ALA A 108 0.83 12.20 -9.38
C ALA A 108 1.52 11.69 -10.65
N ALA A 109 0.95 10.67 -11.30
CA ALA A 109 1.48 10.10 -12.53
C ALA A 109 1.48 11.08 -13.70
N ARG A 110 0.39 11.83 -13.87
CA ARG A 110 0.21 12.84 -14.92
C ARG A 110 1.26 13.94 -14.86
N HIS A 111 1.56 14.43 -13.66
CA HIS A 111 2.50 15.54 -13.48
C HIS A 111 3.97 15.11 -13.40
N ASN A 112 4.24 13.81 -13.27
CA ASN A 112 5.60 13.26 -13.14
C ASN A 112 5.84 12.09 -14.10
N PRO A 113 5.66 12.28 -15.43
CA PRO A 113 5.67 11.19 -16.41
C PRO A 113 7.01 10.45 -16.51
N ASP A 114 8.10 11.05 -16.04
CA ASP A 114 9.45 10.51 -16.04
C ASP A 114 9.87 9.83 -14.72
N ARG A 115 8.97 9.80 -13.73
CA ARG A 115 9.19 9.14 -12.44
C ARG A 115 8.33 7.90 -12.31
N PRO A 116 8.88 6.76 -11.84
CA PRO A 116 8.06 5.59 -11.51
C PRO A 116 7.06 5.92 -10.41
N VAL A 117 5.79 5.59 -10.64
CA VAL A 117 4.70 5.70 -9.68
C VAL A 117 4.24 4.30 -9.29
N GLN A 118 4.39 3.94 -8.02
CA GLN A 118 4.14 2.59 -7.53
C GLN A 118 2.99 2.60 -6.51
N VAL A 119 1.97 1.78 -6.75
CA VAL A 119 0.87 1.59 -5.78
C VAL A 119 1.02 0.21 -5.17
N PHE A 120 1.41 0.16 -3.91
CA PHE A 120 1.52 -1.09 -3.17
C PHE A 120 0.17 -1.47 -2.58
N MET A 121 -0.31 -2.66 -2.90
CA MET A 121 -1.60 -3.20 -2.47
C MET A 121 -1.36 -4.39 -1.53
N THR A 122 -1.93 -4.37 -0.34
CA THR A 122 -1.86 -5.51 0.61
C THR A 122 -2.94 -6.56 0.39
N ALA A 123 -3.87 -6.34 -0.53
CA ALA A 123 -4.94 -7.28 -0.83
C ALA A 123 -4.42 -8.54 -1.51
N ASP A 124 -5.01 -9.68 -1.14
CA ASP A 124 -4.70 -10.98 -1.76
C ASP A 124 -5.04 -11.03 -3.25
N ARG A 125 -6.05 -10.27 -3.67
CA ARG A 125 -6.54 -10.19 -5.06
C ARG A 125 -6.96 -8.77 -5.40
N LEU A 126 -6.72 -8.41 -6.66
CA LEU A 126 -7.22 -7.16 -7.21
C LEU A 126 -8.70 -7.30 -7.61
N ASP A 127 -9.44 -6.23 -7.40
CA ASP A 127 -10.81 -6.06 -7.85
C ASP A 127 -10.80 -5.32 -9.19
N TYR A 128 -11.41 -5.94 -10.20
CA TYR A 128 -11.51 -5.47 -11.58
C TYR A 128 -12.90 -4.91 -11.89
N SER A 129 -13.79 -4.87 -10.91
CA SER A 129 -15.17 -4.37 -11.08
C SER A 129 -15.27 -2.85 -10.96
N SER A 130 -14.29 -2.21 -10.29
CA SER A 130 -14.20 -0.75 -10.19
C SER A 130 -13.21 -0.19 -11.22
N PRO A 131 -13.38 1.08 -11.65
CA PRO A 131 -12.69 1.63 -12.81
C PRO A 131 -11.21 1.99 -12.57
N TRP A 132 -10.67 1.77 -11.37
CA TRP A 132 -9.33 2.26 -11.00
C TRP A 132 -8.22 1.76 -11.93
N LEU A 133 -8.20 0.47 -12.30
CA LEU A 133 -7.23 -0.06 -13.27
C LEU A 133 -7.47 0.47 -14.68
N GLU A 134 -8.73 0.70 -15.05
CA GLU A 134 -9.09 1.29 -16.34
C GLU A 134 -8.58 2.73 -16.47
N VAL A 135 -8.56 3.48 -15.36
CA VAL A 135 -7.93 4.81 -15.28
C VAL A 135 -6.41 4.70 -15.32
N LEU A 136 -5.81 3.92 -14.42
CA LEU A 136 -4.38 3.94 -14.20
C LEU A 136 -3.58 3.36 -15.38
N GLN A 137 -4.16 2.49 -16.20
CA GLN A 137 -3.50 1.98 -17.42
C GLN A 137 -3.18 3.07 -18.45
N HIS A 138 -3.77 4.27 -18.34
CA HIS A 138 -3.44 5.40 -19.22
C HIS A 138 -2.03 5.96 -18.96
N TYR A 139 -1.38 5.57 -17.86
CA TYR A 139 -0.10 6.11 -17.42
C TYR A 139 0.98 5.03 -17.42
N ALA A 140 1.88 5.09 -18.39
CA ALA A 140 2.95 4.11 -18.57
C ALA A 140 3.95 4.07 -17.40
N ASN A 141 4.03 5.14 -16.61
CA ASN A 141 4.87 5.22 -15.42
C ASN A 141 4.19 4.67 -14.14
N VAL A 142 2.95 4.18 -14.23
CA VAL A 142 2.25 3.57 -13.08
C VAL A 142 2.47 2.05 -13.06
N SER A 143 2.75 1.52 -11.88
CA SER A 143 2.79 0.07 -11.62
C SER A 143 2.05 -0.27 -10.33
N ILE A 144 1.23 -1.31 -10.37
CA ILE A 144 0.57 -1.87 -9.19
C ILE A 144 1.46 -2.97 -8.64
N ILE A 145 1.78 -2.91 -7.35
CA ILE A 145 2.62 -3.88 -6.67
C ILE A 145 1.76 -4.63 -5.67
N VAL A 146 1.42 -5.88 -5.98
CA VAL A 146 0.65 -6.75 -5.08
C VAL A 146 1.64 -7.44 -4.16
N MET A 147 1.47 -7.28 -2.84
CA MET A 147 2.37 -7.86 -1.85
C MET A 147 1.61 -8.54 -0.73
N ASP A 148 2.13 -9.69 -0.29
CA ASP A 148 1.76 -10.27 1.00
C ASP A 148 2.54 -9.55 2.11
N PRO A 149 1.86 -8.86 3.06
CA PRO A 149 2.56 -8.13 4.10
C PRO A 149 3.48 -9.03 4.93
N LYS A 150 3.10 -10.29 5.20
CA LYS A 150 3.97 -11.21 5.96
C LYS A 150 5.32 -11.40 5.27
N SER A 151 5.30 -11.71 3.98
CA SER A 151 6.51 -11.84 3.15
C SER A 151 7.26 -10.52 3.00
N TYR A 152 6.55 -9.39 2.96
CA TYR A 152 7.16 -8.07 2.84
C TYR A 152 7.95 -7.68 4.10
N PHE A 153 7.42 -7.99 5.28
CA PHE A 153 8.07 -7.77 6.57
C PHE A 153 9.16 -8.81 6.90
N ALA A 154 9.14 -9.98 6.27
CA ALA A 154 10.12 -11.04 6.52
C ALA A 154 11.57 -10.61 6.25
N ASN A 155 12.50 -11.09 7.09
CA ASN A 155 13.93 -10.74 7.06
C ASN A 155 14.20 -9.23 7.21
N THR A 156 13.36 -8.53 7.98
CA THR A 156 13.54 -7.11 8.28
C THR A 156 13.51 -6.89 9.79
N PRO A 157 14.06 -5.78 10.31
CA PRO A 157 13.96 -5.47 11.73
C PRO A 157 12.53 -5.42 12.28
N LEU A 158 11.54 -5.12 11.42
CA LEU A 158 10.12 -5.03 11.78
C LEU A 158 9.37 -6.38 11.70
N GLU A 159 10.04 -7.46 11.31
CA GLU A 159 9.43 -8.80 11.19
C GLU A 159 8.79 -9.25 12.50
N HIS A 160 9.51 -9.08 13.61
CA HIS A 160 9.05 -9.51 14.92
C HIS A 160 7.74 -8.83 15.32
N TRP A 161 7.69 -7.49 15.22
CA TRP A 161 6.46 -6.70 15.47
C TRP A 161 5.28 -7.18 14.63
N TYR A 162 5.50 -7.41 13.33
CA TYR A 162 4.44 -7.87 12.43
C TYR A 162 3.91 -9.27 12.83
N ASN A 163 4.83 -10.17 13.20
CA ASN A 163 4.54 -11.55 13.55
C ASN A 163 3.87 -11.68 14.93
N GLU A 164 4.29 -10.88 15.92
CA GLU A 164 3.63 -10.83 17.23
C GLU A 164 2.17 -10.41 17.11
N GLY A 165 1.89 -9.47 16.21
CA GLY A 165 0.51 -9.22 15.77
C GLY A 165 -0.37 -8.44 16.72
N GLU A 166 0.20 -7.85 17.78
CA GLU A 166 -0.53 -6.97 18.70
C GLU A 166 -1.27 -5.84 17.95
N TRP A 167 -0.69 -5.35 16.87
CA TRP A 167 -1.28 -4.33 16.00
C TRP A 167 -2.62 -4.71 15.39
N ARG A 168 -2.91 -6.00 15.20
CA ARG A 168 -4.19 -6.45 14.67
C ARG A 168 -5.36 -6.21 15.64
N ASN A 169 -5.05 -6.07 16.93
CA ASN A 169 -6.03 -5.81 18.00
C ASN A 169 -6.26 -4.32 18.27
N SER A 170 -5.44 -3.43 17.70
CA SER A 170 -5.62 -1.99 17.85
C SER A 170 -6.85 -1.49 17.09
N MET A 171 -7.55 -0.49 17.64
CA MET A 171 -8.57 0.26 16.91
C MET A 171 -8.01 1.06 15.73
N HIS A 172 -6.69 1.23 15.68
CA HIS A 172 -5.94 1.96 14.65
C HIS A 172 -5.14 1.02 13.73
N LYS A 173 -5.45 -0.28 13.70
CA LYS A 173 -4.68 -1.32 12.98
C LYS A 173 -4.29 -0.98 11.54
N ILE A 174 -5.18 -0.35 10.76
CA ILE A 174 -4.91 0.05 9.37
C ILE A 174 -3.87 1.18 9.34
N VAL A 175 -4.02 2.17 10.21
CA VAL A 175 -3.07 3.30 10.34
C VAL A 175 -1.72 2.81 10.82
N HIS A 176 -1.68 1.94 11.84
CA HIS A 176 -0.43 1.37 12.34
C HIS A 176 0.29 0.54 11.27
N LEU A 177 -0.44 -0.30 10.52
CA LEU A 177 0.15 -1.04 9.40
C LEU A 177 0.71 -0.08 8.34
N SER A 178 -0.04 0.97 7.98
CA SER A 178 0.39 1.99 7.03
C SER A 178 1.65 2.75 7.49
N ASP A 179 1.73 3.13 8.76
CA ASP A 179 2.89 3.80 9.35
C ASP A 179 4.15 2.94 9.32
N TYR A 180 4.02 1.64 9.61
CA TYR A 180 5.16 0.73 9.58
C TYR A 180 5.59 0.40 8.15
N ILE A 181 4.63 0.10 7.26
CA ILE A 181 4.94 -0.37 5.91
C ILE A 181 5.51 0.73 5.01
N ARG A 182 5.12 2.01 5.21
CA ARG A 182 5.72 3.13 4.48
C ARG A 182 7.20 3.31 4.82
N VAL A 183 7.56 3.21 6.11
CA VAL A 183 8.95 3.29 6.57
C VAL A 183 9.73 2.07 6.12
N LEU A 184 9.14 0.88 6.17
CA LEU A 184 9.76 -0.33 5.63
C LEU A 184 10.03 -0.22 4.13
N THR A 185 9.13 0.41 3.37
CA THR A 185 9.31 0.62 1.93
C THR A 185 10.42 1.62 1.64
N LEU A 186 10.57 2.67 2.47
CA LEU A 186 11.75 3.53 2.46
C LEU A 186 13.03 2.74 2.79
N LEU A 187 13.01 1.82 3.76
CA LEU A 187 14.18 0.97 4.06
C LEU A 187 14.58 0.11 2.85
N LYS A 188 13.60 -0.47 2.15
CA LYS A 188 13.88 -1.35 1.02
C LYS A 188 14.42 -0.60 -0.20
N GLY A 189 14.00 0.64 -0.44
CA GLY A 189 14.36 1.36 -1.67
C GLY A 189 14.37 2.88 -1.65
N GLY A 190 14.11 3.54 -0.53
CA GLY A 190 13.91 4.99 -0.49
C GLY A 190 12.74 5.42 -1.37
N GLY A 191 12.74 6.68 -1.79
CA GLY A 191 11.72 7.26 -2.64
C GLY A 191 10.89 8.32 -1.93
N MET A 192 9.90 8.83 -2.66
CA MET A 192 8.86 9.71 -2.14
C MET A 192 7.62 8.89 -1.77
N TYR A 193 7.33 8.82 -0.48
CA TYR A 193 6.04 8.36 0.00
C TYR A 193 5.00 9.48 -0.07
N MET A 194 3.78 9.15 -0.44
CA MET A 194 2.61 10.01 -0.35
C MET A 194 1.39 9.20 0.11
N ASP A 195 0.53 9.76 0.98
CA ASP A 195 -0.77 9.16 1.31
C ASP A 195 -1.69 9.14 0.06
N LEU A 196 -2.72 8.29 0.07
CA LEU A 196 -3.71 8.15 -1.01
C LEU A 196 -4.84 9.20 -0.97
N ASP A 197 -4.57 10.39 -0.45
CA ASP A 197 -5.55 11.47 -0.32
C ASP A 197 -4.97 12.84 -0.70
N TYR A 198 -4.11 12.86 -1.71
CA TYR A 198 -3.59 14.08 -2.33
C TYR A 198 -4.18 14.33 -3.71
N VAL A 199 -4.25 15.59 -4.14
CA VAL A 199 -4.26 15.95 -5.56
C VAL A 199 -2.93 16.60 -5.88
N THR A 200 -2.14 15.98 -6.75
CA THR A 200 -0.91 16.61 -7.26
C THR A 200 -1.32 17.63 -8.33
N ILE A 201 -0.90 18.89 -8.18
CA ILE A 201 -1.38 19.99 -9.05
C ILE A 201 -0.31 20.51 -10.01
N LYS A 202 0.96 20.11 -9.81
CA LYS A 202 2.07 20.37 -10.73
C LYS A 202 3.22 19.38 -10.55
N ARG A 203 4.18 19.40 -11.47
CA ARG A 203 5.39 18.57 -11.45
C ARG A 203 6.14 18.72 -10.12
N LEU A 204 6.51 17.60 -9.52
CA LEU A 204 7.28 17.56 -8.29
C LEU A 204 8.75 17.82 -8.61
N ASP A 205 9.26 18.95 -8.13
CA ASP A 205 10.62 19.43 -8.40
C ASP A 205 11.65 18.64 -7.59
N GLU A 206 12.36 17.72 -8.25
CA GLU A 206 13.36 16.85 -7.60
C GLU A 206 14.52 17.64 -6.96
N GLU A 207 14.84 18.86 -7.39
CA GLU A 207 15.91 19.66 -6.76
C GLU A 207 15.47 20.19 -5.38
N ARG A 208 14.19 20.51 -5.25
CA ARG A 208 13.59 21.03 -4.01
C ARG A 208 13.05 19.93 -3.11
N LEU A 209 12.53 18.87 -3.72
CA LEU A 209 11.81 17.77 -3.07
C LEU A 209 12.71 16.52 -2.98
N TRP A 210 13.93 16.71 -2.47
CA TRP A 210 14.89 15.64 -2.17
C TRP A 210 15.27 15.64 -0.69
N ASN A 211 15.31 14.45 -0.08
CA ASN A 211 15.56 14.23 1.34
C ASN A 211 14.84 15.26 2.23
N PHE A 212 13.51 15.17 2.32
CA PHE A 212 12.73 16.15 3.06
C PHE A 212 11.64 15.53 3.93
N VAL A 213 11.27 16.33 4.94
CA VAL A 213 10.04 16.20 5.73
C VAL A 213 9.32 17.56 5.73
N LEU A 214 8.02 17.56 5.95
CA LEU A 214 7.21 18.78 6.01
C LEU A 214 6.67 19.02 7.42
N PHE A 215 6.44 20.29 7.76
CA PHE A 215 5.46 20.61 8.80
C PHE A 215 4.04 20.23 8.35
N GLU A 216 3.23 19.73 9.27
CA GLU A 216 1.82 19.40 8.99
C GLU A 216 0.96 20.66 8.83
N THR A 217 1.28 21.71 9.59
CA THR A 217 0.47 22.93 9.73
C THR A 217 1.34 24.18 9.85
N GLY A 218 0.75 25.36 9.62
CA GLY A 218 1.44 26.66 9.66
C GLY A 218 1.93 27.09 11.03
N ASP A 219 1.38 26.54 12.11
CA ASP A 219 1.88 26.72 13.47
C ASP A 219 3.10 25.84 13.81
N MET A 220 3.52 24.99 12.86
CA MET A 220 4.77 24.22 12.89
C MET A 220 4.94 23.42 14.18
N LYS A 221 3.85 22.79 14.64
CA LYS A 221 3.83 21.98 15.87
C LYS A 221 4.36 20.58 15.67
N LEU A 222 4.11 20.02 14.49
CA LEU A 222 4.39 18.62 14.17
C LEU A 222 4.85 18.49 12.72
N LEU A 223 5.72 17.52 12.48
CA LEU A 223 6.10 17.09 11.15
C LEU A 223 5.14 16.01 10.67
N THR A 224 4.79 16.06 9.39
CA THR A 224 3.92 15.05 8.79
C THR A 224 4.71 13.82 8.34
N ASN A 225 4.04 12.66 8.34
CA ASN A 225 4.49 11.44 7.66
C ASN A 225 3.64 11.12 6.41
N SER A 226 2.75 12.03 6.00
CA SER A 226 1.85 11.87 4.86
C SER A 226 2.53 12.13 3.51
N VAL A 227 3.60 12.92 3.49
CA VAL A 227 4.50 13.09 2.35
C VAL A 227 5.93 13.22 2.87
N VAL A 228 6.80 12.28 2.46
CA VAL A 228 8.21 12.24 2.87
C VAL A 228 9.02 11.74 1.70
N HIS A 229 10.17 12.35 1.44
CA HIS A 229 11.16 11.78 0.53
C HIS A 229 12.45 11.50 1.28
N LEU A 230 12.98 10.28 1.17
CA LEU A 230 14.32 9.94 1.64
C LEU A 230 14.97 9.00 0.62
N GLU A 231 16.22 9.30 0.26
CA GLU A 231 17.00 8.41 -0.58
C GLU A 231 17.27 7.08 0.12
N ARG A 232 17.53 6.05 -0.69
CA ARG A 232 17.83 4.71 -0.17
C ARG A 232 19.09 4.76 0.72
N GLY A 233 18.97 4.25 1.95
CA GLY A 233 20.08 4.22 2.91
C GLY A 233 20.28 5.54 3.68
N HIS A 234 19.37 6.49 3.55
CA HIS A 234 19.41 7.71 4.37
C HIS A 234 19.29 7.36 5.86
N ARG A 235 20.17 7.93 6.70
CA ARG A 235 20.23 7.62 8.16
C ARG A 235 18.89 7.78 8.89
N LEU A 236 18.05 8.74 8.46
CA LEU A 236 16.74 8.97 9.07
C LEU A 236 15.83 7.75 8.94
N ILE A 237 15.99 6.95 7.87
CA ILE A 237 15.25 5.70 7.70
C ILE A 237 15.65 4.70 8.80
N ASP A 238 16.95 4.53 9.05
CA ASP A 238 17.44 3.63 10.10
C ASP A 238 16.98 4.08 11.49
N GLU A 239 17.00 5.39 11.75
CA GLU A 239 16.50 5.97 13.01
C GLU A 239 15.00 5.73 13.20
N MET A 240 14.19 5.86 12.13
CA MET A 240 12.77 5.53 12.15
C MET A 240 12.56 4.03 12.41
N ILE A 241 13.27 3.15 11.70
CA ILE A 241 13.18 1.69 11.89
C ILE A 241 13.52 1.30 13.33
N GLN A 242 14.63 1.80 13.89
CA GLN A 242 15.02 1.51 15.27
C GLN A 242 13.95 1.96 16.27
N ARG A 243 13.30 3.09 16.00
CA ARG A 243 12.24 3.62 16.86
C ARG A 243 10.97 2.77 16.79
N LEU A 244 10.55 2.36 15.60
CA LEU A 244 9.42 1.45 15.38
C LEU A 244 9.63 0.08 16.03
N VAL A 245 10.84 -0.48 15.92
CA VAL A 245 11.19 -1.76 16.59
C VAL A 245 11.07 -1.66 18.11
N LYS A 246 11.45 -0.52 18.68
CA LYS A 246 11.58 -0.36 20.13
C LYS A 246 10.30 0.11 20.82
N TYR A 247 9.48 0.90 20.13
CA TYR A 247 8.37 1.62 20.75
C TYR A 247 7.09 1.43 19.93
N TYR A 248 6.41 0.32 20.19
CA TYR A 248 5.04 0.12 19.76
C TYR A 248 4.07 0.49 20.90
N ASP A 249 2.94 1.09 20.55
CA ASP A 249 1.85 1.40 21.47
C ASP A 249 0.53 1.18 20.71
N PRO A 250 -0.31 0.22 21.10
CA PRO A 250 -1.53 -0.09 20.36
C PRO A 250 -2.63 0.98 20.46
N ASN A 251 -2.52 1.93 21.39
CA ASN A 251 -3.56 2.93 21.64
C ASN A 251 -3.25 4.30 21.03
N GLU A 252 -2.02 4.53 20.59
CA GLU A 252 -1.55 5.85 20.18
C GLU A 252 -1.55 6.05 18.66
N TYR A 253 -2.55 6.78 18.16
CA TYR A 253 -2.77 7.02 16.73
C TYR A 253 -1.59 7.68 15.98
N MET A 254 -0.92 8.68 16.58
CA MET A 254 0.13 9.46 15.90
C MET A 254 1.56 8.99 16.22
N TRP A 255 1.70 8.02 17.12
CA TRP A 255 2.99 7.72 17.76
C TRP A 255 4.02 7.15 16.80
N HIS A 256 3.60 6.29 15.87
CA HIS A 256 4.46 5.57 14.93
C HIS A 256 4.71 6.34 13.62
N GLY A 257 4.05 7.49 13.45
CA GLY A 257 4.13 8.32 12.26
C GLY A 257 4.61 9.74 12.56
N PRO A 258 3.72 10.75 12.58
CA PRO A 258 4.10 12.16 12.78
C PRO A 258 4.90 12.43 14.07
N SER A 259 4.50 11.83 15.19
CA SER A 259 5.19 12.02 16.48
C SER A 259 6.59 11.39 16.48
N MET A 260 6.76 10.26 15.79
CA MET A 260 8.05 9.60 15.62
C MET A 260 9.05 10.50 14.89
N ILE A 261 8.68 11.00 13.70
CA ILE A 261 9.53 11.86 12.87
C ILE A 261 9.85 13.16 13.61
N SER A 262 8.84 13.78 14.23
CA SER A 262 9.01 15.02 15.00
C SER A 262 9.99 14.84 16.16
N HIS A 263 9.90 13.73 16.90
CA HIS A 263 10.83 13.44 17.97
C HIS A 263 12.26 13.26 17.46
N ILE A 264 12.45 12.49 16.37
CA ILE A 264 13.77 12.26 15.79
C ILE A 264 14.39 13.58 15.32
N MET A 265 13.63 14.39 14.57
CA MET A 265 14.10 15.68 14.07
C MET A 265 14.38 16.68 15.20
N SER A 266 13.56 16.70 16.25
CA SER A 266 13.82 17.55 17.41
C SER A 266 15.09 17.13 18.15
N LYS A 267 15.27 15.83 18.38
CA LYS A 267 16.42 15.29 19.11
C LYS A 267 17.74 15.41 18.33
N ASN A 268 17.72 15.06 17.05
CA ASN A 268 18.94 14.87 16.27
C ASN A 268 19.27 16.08 15.40
N CYS A 269 18.25 16.85 14.97
CA CYS A 269 18.43 18.04 14.15
C CYS A 269 18.16 19.34 14.91
N GLY A 270 17.76 19.28 16.19
CA GLY A 270 17.49 20.47 16.99
C GLY A 270 16.20 21.22 16.59
N VAL A 271 15.33 20.59 15.79
CA VAL A 271 14.08 21.21 15.33
C VAL A 271 13.19 21.55 16.52
N LYS A 272 12.79 22.82 16.57
CA LYS A 272 11.90 23.41 17.59
C LYS A 272 10.58 23.82 16.94
N ARG A 273 9.50 23.57 17.69
CA ARG A 273 8.15 23.99 17.33
C ARG A 273 8.09 25.50 17.07
N GLY A 274 7.48 25.89 15.96
CA GLY A 274 7.35 27.29 15.54
C GLY A 274 8.65 27.95 15.09
N GLN A 275 9.76 27.22 14.95
CA GLN A 275 11.05 27.76 14.54
C GLN A 275 11.62 26.94 13.37
N PRO A 276 11.18 27.19 12.12
CA PRO A 276 11.60 26.39 10.97
C PRO A 276 13.13 26.45 10.74
N ASP A 277 13.75 27.59 11.06
CA ASP A 277 15.19 27.82 10.93
C ASP A 277 16.04 27.11 12.00
N SER A 278 15.41 26.39 12.94
CA SER A 278 16.13 25.63 13.99
C SER A 278 16.70 24.29 13.50
N ASN A 279 16.45 23.90 12.25
CA ASN A 279 16.97 22.67 11.67
C ASN A 279 18.48 22.77 11.44
N ASN A 280 19.27 22.07 12.26
CA ASN A 280 20.72 21.98 12.15
C ASN A 280 21.19 20.87 11.20
N CYS A 281 20.29 20.03 10.70
CA CYS A 281 20.64 18.98 9.75
C CYS A 281 20.77 19.55 8.33
N THR A 282 21.86 19.20 7.64
CA THR A 282 22.13 19.62 6.26
C THR A 282 21.72 18.57 5.23
N ASP A 283 21.50 17.34 5.67
CA ASP A 283 21.15 16.18 4.85
C ASP A 283 19.64 15.98 4.68
N VAL A 284 18.82 16.59 5.54
CA VAL A 284 17.37 16.58 5.46
C VAL A 284 16.80 18.00 5.47
N ARG A 285 16.01 18.32 4.44
CA ARG A 285 15.30 19.59 4.30
C ARG A 285 14.02 19.58 5.13
N LEU A 286 13.75 20.70 5.77
CA LEU A 286 12.49 20.96 6.45
C LEU A 286 11.67 21.94 5.62
N LEU A 287 10.57 21.46 5.05
CA LEU A 287 9.78 22.22 4.08
C LEU A 287 8.48 22.77 4.72
N PRO A 288 7.95 23.89 4.20
CA PRO A 288 6.70 24.48 4.69
C PRO A 288 5.50 23.58 4.32
N HIS A 289 4.48 23.59 5.18
CA HIS A 289 3.26 22.80 4.94
C HIS A 289 2.58 23.15 3.62
N ASP A 290 2.59 24.42 3.21
CA ASP A 290 1.92 24.92 2.00
C ASP A 290 2.33 24.22 0.69
N TYR A 291 3.46 23.51 0.67
CA TYR A 291 3.87 22.73 -0.51
C TYR A 291 2.91 21.56 -0.80
N PHE A 292 2.31 20.95 0.23
CA PHE A 292 1.39 19.81 0.08
C PHE A 292 0.08 19.94 0.88
N ALA A 293 0.03 20.81 1.87
CA ALA A 293 -1.13 21.08 2.72
C ALA A 293 -1.45 22.59 2.79
N PRO A 294 -1.72 23.26 1.65
CA PRO A 294 -2.09 24.68 1.62
C PRO A 294 -3.48 24.99 2.18
N ILE A 295 -4.26 23.95 2.47
CA ILE A 295 -5.52 24.01 3.23
C ILE A 295 -5.29 23.09 4.42
N SER A 296 -5.29 23.68 5.62
CA SER A 296 -4.94 22.95 6.84
C SER A 296 -5.98 21.90 7.21
N ASN A 297 -5.60 20.94 8.07
CA ASN A 297 -6.53 19.93 8.57
C ASN A 297 -7.69 20.50 9.40
N THR A 298 -7.58 21.75 9.86
CA THR A 298 -8.62 22.49 10.58
C THR A 298 -9.56 23.27 9.66
N GLU A 299 -9.18 23.44 8.39
CA GLU A 299 -9.94 24.17 7.37
C GLU A 299 -10.33 23.25 6.20
N TRP A 300 -10.31 21.94 6.42
CA TRP A 300 -10.51 20.93 5.38
C TRP A 300 -11.86 21.08 4.66
N GLU A 301 -12.88 21.62 5.32
CA GLU A 301 -14.20 21.91 4.75
C GLU A 301 -14.14 22.90 3.57
N VAL A 302 -13.10 23.74 3.50
CA VAL A 302 -12.85 24.65 2.37
C VAL A 302 -12.72 23.88 1.05
N LEU A 303 -12.21 22.65 1.07
CA LEU A 303 -12.10 21.77 -0.10
C LEU A 303 -13.47 21.47 -0.73
N PHE A 304 -14.53 21.47 0.08
CA PHE A 304 -15.90 21.16 -0.33
C PHE A 304 -16.77 22.41 -0.46
N SER A 305 -16.16 23.59 -0.37
CA SER A 305 -16.77 24.89 -0.61
C SER A 305 -16.48 25.39 -2.03
N ASN A 306 -17.25 26.36 -2.51
CA ASN A 306 -17.06 26.94 -3.84
C ASN A 306 -15.67 27.59 -3.98
N ALA A 307 -14.95 27.23 -5.03
CA ALA A 307 -13.65 27.79 -5.36
C ALA A 307 -13.77 29.26 -5.77
N THR A 308 -12.81 30.08 -5.32
CA THR A 308 -12.56 31.42 -5.85
C THR A 308 -11.31 31.44 -6.73
N ASP A 309 -11.25 32.40 -7.66
CA ASP A 309 -10.09 32.58 -8.53
C ASP A 309 -8.81 32.86 -7.73
N GLU A 310 -8.92 33.61 -6.64
CA GLU A 310 -7.81 33.91 -5.73
C GLU A 310 -7.27 32.63 -5.06
N GLN A 311 -8.16 31.76 -4.56
CA GLN A 311 -7.76 30.48 -3.96
C GLN A 311 -7.04 29.61 -4.98
N LEU A 312 -7.60 29.47 -6.19
CA LEU A 312 -7.00 28.67 -7.25
C LEU A 312 -5.64 29.23 -7.68
N ALA A 313 -5.52 30.56 -7.84
CA ALA A 313 -4.26 31.21 -8.17
C ALA A 313 -3.20 30.99 -7.09
N ARG A 314 -3.57 31.11 -5.81
CA ARG A 314 -2.67 30.83 -4.68
C ARG A 314 -2.15 29.40 -4.72
N LEU A 315 -3.04 28.42 -4.83
CA LEU A 315 -2.68 27.00 -4.90
C LEU A 315 -1.69 26.71 -6.04
N LYS A 316 -2.00 27.17 -7.26
CA LYS A 316 -1.15 26.95 -8.44
C LYS A 316 0.25 27.54 -8.26
N ASN A 317 0.35 28.70 -7.63
CA ASN A 317 1.63 29.38 -7.43
C ASN A 317 2.50 28.71 -6.35
N SER A 318 1.93 28.38 -5.18
CA SER A 318 2.73 27.97 -4.01
C SER A 318 2.84 26.47 -3.78
N SER A 319 1.94 25.66 -4.34
CA SER A 319 1.75 24.28 -3.88
C SER A 319 2.02 23.25 -4.98
N TYR A 320 2.63 22.12 -4.59
CA TYR A 320 2.85 20.95 -5.44
C TYR A 320 1.65 19.99 -5.39
N GLY A 321 1.03 19.88 -4.23
CA GLY A 321 -0.20 19.11 -4.05
C GLY A 321 -1.12 19.72 -3.00
N VAL A 322 -2.32 19.14 -2.91
CA VAL A 322 -3.34 19.51 -1.94
C VAL A 322 -3.77 18.26 -1.17
N HIS A 323 -3.53 18.25 0.14
CA HIS A 323 -4.01 17.21 1.04
C HIS A 323 -5.53 17.32 1.21
N CYS A 324 -6.24 16.22 0.97
CA CYS A 324 -7.70 16.15 1.01
C CYS A 324 -8.25 15.62 2.34
N TRP A 325 -7.37 15.24 3.28
CA TRP A 325 -7.69 14.86 4.65
C TRP A 325 -8.75 13.77 4.73
N SER A 326 -8.55 12.62 4.07
CA SER A 326 -9.59 11.58 3.92
C SER A 326 -10.11 11.06 5.27
N GLY A 327 -9.28 11.04 6.32
CA GLY A 327 -9.70 10.73 7.68
C GLY A 327 -10.75 11.68 8.27
N LYS A 328 -10.89 12.89 7.73
CA LYS A 328 -11.91 13.90 8.10
C LYS A 328 -13.01 14.04 7.04
N SER A 329 -12.64 13.93 5.76
CA SER A 329 -13.51 14.22 4.63
C SER A 329 -14.21 13.01 4.02
N ASN A 330 -14.06 11.81 4.59
CA ASN A 330 -14.66 10.57 4.07
C ASN A 330 -16.19 10.60 3.97
N GLY A 331 -16.87 11.33 4.86
CA GLY A 331 -18.33 11.48 4.86
C GLY A 331 -18.84 12.55 3.90
N GLU A 332 -17.96 13.41 3.40
CA GLU A 332 -18.34 14.45 2.46
C GLU A 332 -18.47 13.91 1.05
N HIS A 333 -19.29 14.57 0.25
CA HIS A 333 -19.57 14.19 -1.12
C HIS A 333 -18.82 15.09 -2.11
N LEU A 334 -17.90 14.51 -2.90
CA LEU A 334 -17.17 15.25 -3.93
C LEU A 334 -18.00 15.33 -5.21
N ARG A 335 -18.70 16.44 -5.42
CA ARG A 335 -19.56 16.68 -6.58
C ARG A 335 -18.74 17.11 -7.79
N VAL A 336 -18.40 16.14 -8.64
CA VAL A 336 -17.37 16.29 -9.69
C VAL A 336 -17.69 17.37 -10.73
N HIS A 337 -18.95 17.75 -10.90
CA HIS A 337 -19.38 18.83 -11.81
C HIS A 337 -19.68 20.17 -11.12
N SER A 338 -19.53 20.24 -9.80
CA SER A 338 -19.78 21.45 -9.01
C SER A 338 -18.58 22.40 -9.00
N ASN A 339 -18.75 23.61 -8.45
CA ASN A 339 -17.65 24.53 -8.21
C ASN A 339 -16.89 24.25 -6.89
N GLN A 340 -17.06 23.08 -6.26
CA GLN A 340 -16.24 22.73 -5.10
C GLN A 340 -14.75 22.80 -5.43
N LEU A 341 -13.94 23.35 -4.54
CA LEU A 341 -12.50 23.50 -4.76
C LEU A 341 -11.82 22.18 -5.12
N TYR A 342 -12.10 21.12 -4.37
CA TYR A 342 -11.60 19.79 -4.69
C TYR A 342 -12.14 19.29 -6.05
N ALA A 343 -13.40 19.56 -6.38
CA ALA A 343 -13.95 19.14 -7.68
C ALA A 343 -13.27 19.87 -8.85
N VAL A 344 -12.97 21.17 -8.71
CA VAL A 344 -12.20 21.94 -9.69
C VAL A 344 -10.81 21.33 -9.88
N LEU A 345 -10.10 21.05 -8.80
CA LEU A 345 -8.78 20.43 -8.84
C LEU A 345 -8.82 19.02 -9.46
N ALA A 346 -9.80 18.20 -9.10
CA ALA A 346 -9.97 16.84 -9.64
C ALA A 346 -10.24 16.88 -11.15
N ARG A 347 -11.12 17.78 -11.62
CA ARG A 347 -11.37 17.96 -13.07
C ARG A 347 -10.11 18.38 -13.83
N GLU A 348 -9.29 19.24 -13.24
CA GLU A 348 -8.07 19.73 -13.89
C GLU A 348 -6.94 18.70 -13.88
N HIS A 349 -6.81 17.91 -12.81
CA HIS A 349 -5.63 17.09 -12.54
C HIS A 349 -5.85 15.58 -12.63
N CYS A 350 -7.10 15.11 -12.64
CA CYS A 350 -7.49 13.69 -12.71
C CYS A 350 -8.58 13.43 -13.78
N PRO A 351 -8.38 13.86 -15.04
CA PRO A 351 -9.43 13.84 -16.06
C PRO A 351 -10.02 12.44 -16.35
N HIS A 352 -9.23 11.37 -16.26
CA HIS A 352 -9.69 10.01 -16.52
C HIS A 352 -10.55 9.47 -15.36
N THR A 353 -10.14 9.69 -14.12
CA THR A 353 -10.97 9.37 -12.94
C THR A 353 -12.29 10.11 -13.00
N VAL A 354 -12.24 11.41 -13.30
CA VAL A 354 -13.43 12.26 -13.39
C VAL A 354 -14.38 11.80 -14.49
N ALA A 355 -13.88 11.36 -15.64
CA ALA A 355 -14.70 10.88 -16.74
C ALA A 355 -15.51 9.60 -16.39
N LEU A 356 -15.02 8.80 -15.44
CA LEU A 356 -15.67 7.56 -14.99
C LEU A 356 -16.51 7.74 -13.72
N GLY A 357 -16.38 8.88 -13.03
CA GLY A 357 -17.28 9.25 -11.95
C GLY A 357 -18.70 9.46 -12.49
N SER A 358 -19.62 8.53 -12.21
CA SER A 358 -21.01 8.67 -12.61
C SER A 358 -21.66 9.88 -11.93
N ALA A 359 -22.17 10.80 -12.75
CA ALA A 359 -23.10 11.91 -12.52
C ALA A 359 -22.98 12.81 -11.28
N ASP A 360 -22.64 12.35 -10.06
CA ASP A 360 -22.73 13.20 -8.88
C ASP A 360 -21.64 13.05 -7.81
N TYR A 361 -20.87 11.95 -7.68
CA TYR A 361 -19.95 11.79 -6.53
C TYR A 361 -18.68 10.95 -6.76
N LEU A 362 -17.51 11.42 -6.26
CA LEU A 362 -16.38 10.53 -5.90
C LEU A 362 -16.49 10.17 -4.41
N ALA A 363 -16.72 8.89 -4.10
CA ALA A 363 -16.64 8.35 -2.74
C ALA A 363 -15.18 8.18 -2.30
#